data_AF-A0A518CVF1-F1
#
_entry.id   AF-A0A518CVF1-F1
#
_cell.length_a   1.000
_cell.length_b   1.000
_cell.length_c   1.000
_cell.angle_alpha   90.00
_cell.angle_beta   90.00
_cell.angle_gamma   90.00
#
_symmetry.space_group_name_H-M   'P 1'
#
loop_
_entity.id
_entity.type
_entity.pdbx_description
1 polymer ?
#
loop_
_entity_poly.entity_id
_entity_poly.type
_entity_poly.pdbx_seq_one_letter_code
_entity_poly.pdbx_strand_id
1 'polypeptide(L)'
;MLTTIALGLLLSGAQDAADSLGPAAAKARGPRFAAPVMVRAGDAPLNGADDLLYPSPVLFDVDGDGDTELVVGDLWGNLFRYERIATDDASVRFGPRERVQYFDGANVELPNW
;
A
#
# COMPACT_ATOMS: atom_id res chain seq x y z
N MET A 1 42.89 20.87 17.23
CA MET A 1 41.71 21.67 16.83
C MET A 1 40.52 20.72 16.72
N LEU A 2 39.52 20.89 17.59
CA LEU A 2 38.23 20.18 17.56
C LEU A 2 37.38 20.68 16.38
N THR A 3 36.51 19.82 15.81
CA THR A 3 35.05 19.92 15.97
C THR A 3 34.37 18.69 15.37
N THR A 4 33.74 17.91 16.25
CA THR A 4 32.75 16.85 15.97
C THR A 4 31.38 17.51 15.86
N ILE A 5 30.54 17.09 14.91
CA ILE A 5 29.08 17.35 14.98
C ILE A 5 28.37 16.00 14.97
N ALA A 6 27.86 15.62 16.14
CA ALA A 6 26.85 14.60 16.32
C ALA A 6 25.47 15.26 16.18
N LEU A 7 24.59 14.72 15.34
CA LEU A 7 23.21 15.17 15.25
C LEU A 7 22.35 14.35 16.22
N GLY A 8 21.76 15.06 17.20
CA GLY A 8 21.07 14.51 18.34
C GLY A 8 19.63 14.08 18.09
N LEU A 9 19.25 13.07 18.85
CA LEU A 9 17.92 12.54 19.12
C LEU A 9 17.05 13.57 19.87
N LEU A 10 15.77 13.71 19.51
CA LEU A 10 14.75 14.36 20.34
C LEU A 10 13.60 13.35 20.55
N LEU A 11 13.70 12.57 21.64
CA LEU A 11 12.56 11.94 22.29
C LEU A 11 11.92 12.98 23.23
N SER A 12 10.72 13.47 22.92
CA SER A 12 9.96 14.32 23.84
C SER A 12 8.99 13.48 24.67
N GLY A 13 9.36 13.27 25.94
CA GLY A 13 8.50 13.27 27.13
C GLY A 13 7.11 12.65 27.08
N ALA A 14 7.00 11.43 27.60
CA ALA A 14 5.92 11.01 28.51
C ALA A 14 6.33 9.71 29.22
N GLN A 15 7.40 9.78 30.01
CA GLN A 15 7.81 8.75 30.95
C GLN A 15 7.72 9.44 32.31
N ASP A 16 6.54 9.33 32.94
CA ASP A 16 6.27 9.50 34.38
C ASP A 16 4.75 9.57 34.62
N ALA A 17 4.15 8.39 34.83
CA ALA A 17 2.97 8.11 35.67
C ALA A 17 2.41 6.71 35.33
N ALA A 18 3.15 5.66 35.66
CA ALA A 18 2.64 4.28 35.59
C ALA A 18 2.95 3.45 36.86
N ASP A 19 3.29 4.11 37.97
CA ASP A 19 3.20 3.51 39.28
C ASP A 19 1.77 3.69 39.82
N SER A 20 1.12 2.57 40.13
CA SER A 20 -0.25 2.39 40.66
C SER A 20 -1.41 2.22 39.67
N LEU A 21 -1.34 1.21 38.80
CA LEU A 21 -2.56 0.54 38.32
C LEU A 21 -2.50 -0.94 38.71
N GLY A 22 -3.43 -1.36 39.58
CA GLY A 22 -3.61 -2.76 39.97
C GLY A 22 -3.98 -3.67 38.79
N PRO A 23 -4.22 -4.98 39.03
CA PRO A 23 -4.39 -5.97 37.96
C PRO A 23 -5.76 -5.83 37.28
N ALA A 24 -5.94 -4.77 36.50
CA ALA A 24 -6.95 -4.68 35.46
C ALA A 24 -6.17 -4.47 34.16
N ALA A 25 -6.03 -5.56 33.41
CA ALA A 25 -5.31 -5.63 32.15
C ALA A 25 -5.58 -4.39 31.28
N ALA A 26 -4.53 -3.62 31.00
CA ALA A 26 -4.55 -2.64 29.93
C ALA A 26 -4.82 -3.41 28.63
N LYS A 27 -6.07 -3.40 28.17
CA LYS A 27 -6.45 -3.92 26.86
C LYS A 27 -5.59 -3.17 25.85
N ALA A 28 -4.62 -3.88 25.25
CA ALA A 28 -3.71 -3.29 24.27
C ALA A 28 -4.55 -2.51 23.25
N ARG A 29 -4.27 -1.21 23.12
CA ARG A 29 -4.92 -0.39 22.10
C ARG A 29 -4.50 -1.00 20.76
N GLY A 30 -5.47 -1.50 20.01
CA GLY A 30 -5.23 -2.14 18.70
C GLY A 30 -4.49 -1.22 17.73
N PRO A 31 -4.08 -1.73 16.55
CA PRO A 31 -3.37 -0.94 15.56
C PRO A 31 -4.13 0.36 15.28
N ARG A 32 -3.40 1.48 15.33
CA ARG A 32 -3.91 2.80 14.97
C ARG A 32 -3.44 3.10 13.56
N PHE A 33 -4.39 3.11 12.63
CA PHE A 33 -4.12 3.52 11.26
C PHE A 33 -4.16 5.05 11.16
N ALA A 34 -3.38 5.60 10.23
CA ALA A 34 -3.55 6.98 9.81
C ALA A 34 -4.95 7.18 9.20
N ALA A 35 -5.35 8.44 9.00
CA ALA A 35 -6.55 8.73 8.22
C ALA A 35 -6.42 8.10 6.82
N PRO A 36 -7.52 7.56 6.25
CA PRO A 36 -7.46 6.99 4.91
C PRO A 36 -7.10 8.06 3.90
N VAL A 37 -6.21 7.72 2.98
CA VAL A 37 -5.82 8.57 1.85
C VAL A 37 -6.34 7.97 0.56
N MET A 38 -6.74 8.83 -0.38
CA MET A 38 -7.10 8.39 -1.72
C MET A 38 -5.82 7.97 -2.46
N VAL A 39 -5.71 6.69 -2.80
CA VAL A 39 -4.62 6.17 -3.63
C VAL A 39 -4.76 6.69 -5.06
N ARG A 40 -3.63 6.95 -5.71
CA ARG A 40 -3.58 7.50 -7.08
C ARG A 40 -2.93 6.52 -8.07
N ALA A 41 -3.46 6.52 -9.29
CA ALA A 41 -2.87 5.93 -10.48
C ALA A 41 -2.48 7.09 -11.43
N GLY A 42 -1.19 7.38 -11.54
CA GLY A 42 -0.69 8.60 -12.16
C GLY A 42 -1.20 9.86 -11.44
N ASP A 43 -1.89 10.72 -12.18
CA ASP A 43 -2.50 11.95 -11.66
C ASP A 43 -3.99 11.80 -11.32
N ALA A 44 -4.59 10.63 -11.60
CA ALA A 44 -5.98 10.33 -11.30
C ALA A 44 -6.13 9.55 -9.99
N PRO A 45 -7.24 9.72 -9.25
CA PRO A 45 -7.66 8.76 -8.25
C PRO A 45 -7.73 7.33 -8.83
N LEU A 46 -7.31 6.34 -8.05
CA LEU A 46 -7.30 4.94 -8.49
C LEU A 46 -8.71 4.40 -8.81
N ASN A 47 -9.76 5.00 -8.25
CA ASN A 47 -11.16 4.61 -8.48
C ASN A 47 -11.75 5.08 -9.83
N GLY A 48 -10.94 5.57 -10.76
CA GLY A 48 -11.41 6.19 -12.01
C GLY A 48 -11.72 5.25 -13.18
N ALA A 49 -11.70 3.94 -12.98
CA ALA A 49 -12.00 2.97 -14.04
C ALA A 49 -13.47 2.56 -13.98
N ASP A 50 -14.34 3.34 -14.62
CA ASP A 50 -15.80 3.12 -14.67
C ASP A 50 -16.20 1.77 -15.30
N ASP A 51 -15.25 1.08 -15.94
CA ASP A 51 -15.39 -0.22 -16.60
C ASP A 51 -15.00 -1.43 -15.73
N LEU A 52 -14.45 -1.24 -14.52
CA LEU A 52 -14.13 -2.32 -13.59
C LEU A 52 -15.37 -2.74 -12.78
N LEU A 53 -16.04 -3.80 -13.24
CA LEU A 53 -17.16 -4.39 -12.49
C LEU A 53 -16.65 -5.33 -11.39
N TYR A 54 -17.10 -5.13 -10.15
CA TYR A 54 -16.72 -5.95 -8.97
C TYR A 54 -15.19 -6.09 -8.78
N PRO A 55 -14.46 -4.97 -8.62
CA PRO A 55 -13.01 -5.00 -8.50
C PRO A 55 -12.58 -5.83 -7.28
N SER A 56 -11.65 -6.76 -7.50
CA SER A 56 -11.08 -7.63 -6.48
C SER A 56 -9.57 -7.37 -6.37
N PRO A 57 -9.13 -6.40 -5.53
CA PRO A 57 -7.74 -5.99 -5.44
C PRO A 57 -6.89 -6.94 -4.58
N VAL A 58 -5.63 -7.13 -4.99
CA VAL A 58 -4.58 -7.81 -4.24
C VAL A 58 -3.24 -7.09 -4.45
N LEU A 59 -2.38 -7.11 -3.43
CA LEU A 59 -0.98 -6.70 -3.57
C LEU A 59 -0.12 -7.93 -3.86
N PHE A 60 0.52 -7.97 -5.02
CA PHE A 60 1.37 -9.08 -5.45
C PHE A 60 2.45 -8.60 -6.43
N ASP A 61 3.65 -9.17 -6.32
CA ASP A 61 4.77 -9.01 -7.25
C ASP A 61 4.52 -9.89 -8.48
N VAL A 62 3.91 -9.33 -9.52
CA VAL A 62 3.40 -10.05 -10.68
C VAL A 62 4.49 -10.35 -11.71
N ASP A 63 5.54 -9.53 -11.78
CA ASP A 63 6.61 -9.66 -12.76
C ASP A 63 7.96 -10.15 -12.17
N GLY A 64 8.05 -10.25 -10.85
CA GLY A 64 9.16 -10.86 -10.13
C GLY A 64 10.35 -9.93 -9.95
N ASP A 65 10.16 -8.61 -10.06
CA ASP A 65 11.23 -7.64 -9.88
C ASP A 65 11.50 -7.27 -8.40
N GLY A 66 10.63 -7.73 -7.50
CA GLY A 66 10.73 -7.56 -6.06
C GLY A 66 9.97 -6.37 -5.50
N ASP A 67 9.41 -5.52 -6.36
CA ASP A 67 8.37 -4.56 -5.97
C ASP A 67 6.99 -5.25 -5.97
N THR A 68 6.00 -4.62 -5.34
CA THR A 68 4.66 -5.21 -5.23
C THR A 68 3.63 -4.31 -5.87
N GLU A 69 2.91 -4.84 -6.86
CA GLU A 69 1.94 -4.09 -7.65
C GLU A 69 0.56 -4.20 -7.02
N LEU A 70 -0.32 -3.29 -7.41
CA LEU A 70 -1.74 -3.50 -7.22
C LEU A 70 -2.27 -4.29 -8.41
N VAL A 71 -2.74 -5.50 -8.14
CA VAL A 71 -3.41 -6.34 -9.12
C VAL A 71 -4.91 -6.34 -8.85
N VAL A 72 -5.72 -6.14 -9.88
CA VAL A 72 -7.19 -6.03 -9.78
C VAL A 72 -7.83 -6.95 -10.79
N GLY A 73 -8.56 -7.95 -10.30
CA GLY A 73 -9.48 -8.75 -11.11
C GLY A 73 -10.85 -8.07 -11.21
N ASP A 74 -11.59 -8.35 -12.29
CA ASP A 74 -12.97 -7.90 -12.46
C ASP A 74 -13.94 -9.07 -12.75
N LEU A 75 -15.23 -8.75 -12.78
CA LEU A 75 -16.31 -9.67 -13.12
C LEU A 75 -16.18 -10.24 -14.53
N TRP A 76 -15.46 -9.62 -15.46
CA TRP A 76 -15.35 -10.16 -16.81
C TRP A 76 -14.18 -11.15 -16.95
N GLY A 77 -13.50 -11.47 -15.85
CA GLY A 77 -12.32 -12.33 -15.89
C GLY A 77 -11.07 -11.59 -16.36
N ASN A 78 -11.10 -10.27 -16.42
CA ASN A 78 -9.95 -9.47 -16.75
C ASN A 78 -9.04 -9.35 -15.52
N LEU A 79 -7.73 -9.36 -15.77
CA LEU A 79 -6.73 -9.09 -14.76
C LEU A 79 -5.92 -7.86 -15.14
N PHE A 80 -5.90 -6.85 -14.28
CA PHE A 80 -5.16 -5.61 -14.46
C PHE A 80 -4.08 -5.48 -13.40
N ARG A 81 -2.96 -4.87 -13.76
CA ARG A 81 -1.91 -4.43 -12.83
C ARG A 81 -1.80 -2.91 -12.86
N TYR A 82 -1.35 -2.36 -11.75
CA TYR A 82 -0.91 -0.98 -11.64
C TYR A 82 0.48 -1.00 -11.00
N GLU A 83 1.47 -0.58 -11.80
CA GLU A 83 2.88 -0.59 -11.42
C GLU A 83 3.14 0.30 -10.20
N ARG A 84 4.01 -0.12 -9.28
CA ARG A 84 4.40 0.74 -8.16
C ARG A 84 5.49 1.69 -8.63
N ILE A 85 5.17 2.99 -8.75
CA ILE A 85 6.12 3.97 -9.29
C ILE A 85 6.75 4.89 -8.23
N ALA A 86 6.26 4.86 -6.99
CA ALA A 86 6.88 5.57 -5.87
C ALA A 86 6.49 4.99 -4.51
N THR A 87 7.47 4.97 -3.61
CA THR A 87 7.34 4.73 -2.17
C THR A 87 8.18 5.78 -1.44
N ASP A 88 7.54 6.84 -0.96
CA ASP A 88 8.05 7.56 0.20
C ASP A 88 7.19 7.21 1.42
N ASP A 89 7.69 7.47 2.63
CA ASP A 89 7.01 7.12 3.89
C ASP A 89 5.58 7.70 3.99
N ALA A 90 5.20 8.62 3.10
CA ALA A 90 3.94 9.34 3.10
C ALA A 90 3.00 9.03 1.92
N SER A 91 3.49 8.41 0.82
CA SER A 91 2.69 8.23 -0.40
C SER A 91 3.05 6.98 -1.18
N VAL A 92 2.02 6.17 -1.44
CA VAL A 92 2.04 5.11 -2.44
C VAL A 92 1.43 5.66 -3.71
N ARG A 93 2.20 5.63 -4.81
CA ARG A 93 1.69 6.00 -6.14
C ARG A 93 1.82 4.82 -7.09
N PHE A 94 0.73 4.58 -7.82
CA PHE A 94 0.71 3.59 -8.87
C PHE A 94 0.78 4.25 -10.25
N GLY A 95 1.29 3.51 -11.22
CA GLY A 95 1.31 3.86 -12.64
C GLY A 95 -0.07 3.71 -13.29
N PRO A 96 -0.13 3.84 -14.62
CA PRO A 96 -1.37 3.60 -15.37
C PRO A 96 -1.82 2.13 -15.23
N ARG A 97 -3.12 1.91 -15.46
CA ARG A 97 -3.70 0.57 -15.54
C ARG A 97 -3.18 -0.16 -16.77
N GLU A 98 -2.62 -1.35 -16.57
CA GLU A 98 -2.20 -2.24 -17.64
C GLU A 98 -2.90 -3.59 -17.53
N ARG A 99 -3.16 -4.26 -18.65
CA ARG A 99 -3.71 -5.61 -18.62
C ARG A 99 -2.57 -6.61 -18.44
N VAL A 100 -2.74 -7.58 -17.55
CA VAL A 100 -1.77 -8.65 -17.36
C VAL A 100 -1.75 -9.54 -18.60
N GLN A 101 -0.54 -9.87 -19.07
CA GLN A 101 -0.31 -10.68 -20.26
C GLN A 101 0.53 -11.90 -19.93
N TYR A 102 0.32 -12.98 -20.68
CA TYR A 102 1.24 -14.10 -20.75
C TYR A 102 2.53 -13.70 -21.48
N PHE A 103 3.56 -14.55 -21.43
CA PHE A 103 4.86 -14.30 -22.10
C PHE A 103 4.77 -14.13 -23.61
N ASP A 104 3.72 -14.65 -24.25
CA ASP A 104 3.48 -14.48 -25.69
C ASP A 104 2.74 -13.18 -26.04
N GLY A 105 2.44 -12.34 -25.03
CA GLY A 105 1.71 -11.08 -25.17
C GLY A 105 0.19 -11.23 -25.21
N ALA A 106 -0.34 -12.46 -25.15
CA ALA A 106 -1.77 -12.66 -25.02
C ALA A 106 -2.25 -12.19 -23.64
N ASN A 107 -3.44 -11.60 -23.61
CA ASN A 107 -4.06 -11.19 -22.36
C ASN A 107 -4.39 -12.39 -21.47
N VAL A 108 -4.14 -12.26 -20.17
CA VAL A 108 -4.69 -13.20 -19.20
C VAL A 108 -6.21 -12.99 -19.15
N GLU A 109 -6.92 -14.04 -19.52
CA GLU A 109 -8.37 -14.14 -19.41
C GLU A 109 -8.69 -15.27 -18.45
N LEU A 110 -9.28 -14.91 -17.32
CA LEU A 110 -9.77 -15.88 -16.36
C LEU A 110 -11.18 -16.26 -16.80
N PRO A 111 -11.49 -17.55 -17.00
CA PRO A 111 -12.82 -17.95 -17.37
C PRO A 111 -13.77 -17.56 -16.24
N ASN A 112 -14.61 -16.58 -16.51
CA ASN A 112 -15.83 -16.38 -15.76
C ASN A 112 -16.98 -17.02 -16.55
N TRP A 113 -17.93 -17.61 -15.83
CA TRP A 113 -19.13 -18.35 -16.26
C TRP A 113 -19.36 -18.54 -17.77
#